data_AF-A0A5J5P0W4-F1
#
_entry.id   AF-A0A5J5P0W4-F1
#
_cell.length_a   1.000
_cell.length_b   1.000
_cell.length_c   1.000
_cell.angle_alpha   90.00
_cell.angle_beta   90.00
_cell.angle_gamma   90.00
#
_symmetry.space_group_name_H-M   'P 1'
#
loop_
_entity.id
_entity.type
_entity.pdbx_description
1 polymer ?
#
loop_
_entity_poly.entity_id
_entity_poly.type
_entity_poly.pdbx_seq_one_letter_code
_entity_poly.pdbx_strand_id
1 'polypeptide(L)'
;MGEHEKMNNNNNKGKGIAVKIRVDNNQSDTGKGDDRITRSIATAKFSPRNASSKYDFVKVKVWLGDNADHYYVLSRFLLSRMLTVTKIPNHVAVKISLELKKLLIDNSLLDISQSDLEANLFKLMEWRGYGQEYISRYKMMTRFHHQRVPLVILVCGTACVGKSTIATQLAQRLNLPNVLQTDMVYELLRTATDAPLASTPVWARDFSSSEELIIEFCRECRIVRKGLNGDLKKAMKDGKPVIIEGIHLDPSIYLMNDELKAPTSVDGPSQQSVASDDNSSVQKENNFITTSQSNTENGKNHPVRLSEGVSADNVNKVSESVKSMSLETASDNKGETVKVPEVNGSTARKEKSGPKPIIIPIVLKMSEFDHKALLEERITTQALAGKCLVQDTDNLITNLKTIQNYLCSFKSQGLTVVNLSATTFSQTLDWLHGYILQILDHRLNTYNG
;
A
#
# COMPACT_ATOMS: atom_id res chain seq x y z
N MET A 1 -12.27 -60.69 50.54
CA MET A 1 -10.83 -60.73 50.90
C MET A 1 -10.23 -59.49 50.25
N GLY A 2 -10.13 -58.35 50.95
CA GLY A 2 -8.95 -57.96 51.74
C GLY A 2 -7.78 -57.67 50.77
N GLU A 3 -7.20 -56.48 50.61
CA GLU A 3 -6.87 -55.42 51.57
C GLU A 3 -6.70 -54.02 50.90
N HIS A 4 -6.74 -53.00 51.77
CA HIS A 4 -6.25 -51.62 51.64
C HIS A 4 -4.76 -51.54 51.18
N GLU A 5 -4.11 -50.45 50.71
CA GLU A 5 -4.19 -49.01 51.05
C GLU A 5 -3.32 -48.13 50.09
N LYS A 6 -3.75 -46.86 49.91
CA LYS A 6 -3.01 -45.57 49.77
C LYS A 6 -2.35 -45.05 48.46
N MET A 7 -2.98 -43.95 47.99
CA MET A 7 -2.50 -42.65 47.42
C MET A 7 -0.98 -42.35 47.50
N ASN A 8 -0.35 -41.63 46.56
CA ASN A 8 -0.53 -40.18 46.33
C ASN A 8 0.30 -39.63 45.14
N ASN A 9 -0.14 -38.49 44.61
CA ASN A 9 0.43 -37.64 43.54
C ASN A 9 1.83 -37.07 43.83
N ASN A 10 2.65 -36.83 42.78
CA ASN A 10 3.28 -35.52 42.58
C ASN A 10 3.94 -35.28 41.20
N ASN A 11 3.73 -34.05 40.70
CA ASN A 11 4.37 -33.39 39.56
C ASN A 11 5.89 -33.24 39.73
N ASN A 12 6.69 -33.37 38.65
CA ASN A 12 7.90 -32.56 38.53
C ASN A 12 8.35 -32.27 37.08
N LYS A 13 8.73 -31.00 36.86
CA LYS A 13 9.19 -30.41 35.60
C LYS A 13 10.65 -30.80 35.30
N GLY A 14 10.91 -31.37 34.12
CA GLY A 14 12.25 -31.66 33.60
C GLY A 14 12.76 -30.58 32.64
N LYS A 15 13.93 -30.01 32.94
CA LYS A 15 14.69 -29.04 32.13
C LYS A 15 15.27 -29.71 30.87
N GLY A 16 15.11 -29.07 29.71
CA GLY A 16 15.73 -29.47 28.45
C GLY A 16 17.24 -29.17 28.41
N ILE A 17 18.01 -30.18 28.01
CA ILE A 17 19.46 -30.14 27.79
C ILE A 17 19.72 -29.75 26.33
N ALA A 18 20.50 -28.70 26.11
CA ALA A 18 20.93 -28.27 24.79
C ALA A 18 22.16 -29.06 24.31
N VAL A 19 21.99 -29.81 23.23
CA VAL A 19 23.05 -30.52 22.50
C VAL A 19 23.83 -29.52 21.65
N LYS A 20 25.15 -29.45 21.82
CA LYS A 20 26.05 -28.64 20.99
C LYS A 20 26.95 -29.58 20.18
N ILE A 21 26.76 -29.57 18.86
CA ILE A 21 27.51 -30.34 17.86
C ILE A 21 28.95 -29.83 17.84
N ARG A 22 29.93 -30.74 17.95
CA ARG A 22 31.36 -30.49 17.72
C ARG A 22 31.70 -30.81 16.27
N VAL A 23 32.48 -29.92 15.65
CA VAL A 23 33.17 -30.14 14.37
C VAL A 23 34.64 -30.37 14.71
N ASP A 24 35.14 -31.54 14.33
CA ASP A 24 36.56 -31.89 14.42
C ASP A 24 37.34 -31.21 13.29
N ASN A 25 38.56 -30.77 13.59
CA ASN A 25 39.61 -30.57 12.59
C ASN A 25 40.96 -30.97 13.21
N ASN A 26 41.58 -31.97 12.59
CA ASN A 26 42.90 -32.50 12.89
C ASN A 26 44.00 -31.56 12.38
N GLN A 27 45.08 -31.36 13.17
CA GLN A 27 46.46 -31.45 12.64
C GLN A 27 47.56 -31.51 13.73
N SER A 28 48.29 -32.63 13.68
CA SER A 28 49.69 -32.96 14.00
C SER A 28 50.59 -32.01 14.83
N ASP A 29 50.93 -32.52 16.02
CA ASP A 29 52.26 -32.77 16.64
C ASP A 29 53.54 -32.08 16.11
N THR A 30 54.31 -31.45 17.01
CA THR A 30 55.72 -31.79 17.35
C THR A 30 56.35 -30.80 18.37
N GLY A 31 56.95 -31.33 19.45
CA GLY A 31 58.29 -30.94 19.92
C GLY A 31 58.51 -29.92 21.06
N LYS A 32 58.74 -30.45 22.27
CA LYS A 32 59.74 -30.09 23.33
C LYS A 32 59.97 -28.63 23.80
N GLY A 33 59.97 -28.46 25.14
CA GLY A 33 60.94 -27.61 25.86
C GLY A 33 60.38 -26.82 27.05
N ASP A 34 60.73 -27.25 28.27
CA ASP A 34 60.56 -26.51 29.53
C ASP A 34 61.29 -25.15 29.50
N ASP A 35 60.66 -24.08 30.01
CA ASP A 35 61.23 -23.33 31.14
C ASP A 35 60.30 -22.22 31.67
N ARG A 36 60.32 -22.11 33.01
CA ARG A 36 59.54 -21.20 33.85
C ARG A 36 59.81 -19.73 33.58
N ILE A 37 58.78 -18.95 33.22
CA ILE A 37 58.64 -17.55 33.63
C ILE A 37 57.20 -17.30 34.08
N THR A 38 57.02 -17.17 35.40
CA THR A 38 55.82 -16.68 36.06
C THR A 38 55.55 -15.24 35.64
N ARG A 39 54.71 -15.04 34.62
CA ARG A 39 54.02 -13.76 34.38
C ARG A 39 52.59 -13.89 34.89
N SER A 40 52.33 -13.20 36.00
CA SER A 40 50.99 -12.94 36.53
C SER A 40 50.14 -12.27 35.45
N ILE A 41 49.29 -13.06 34.78
CA ILE A 41 48.23 -12.54 33.94
C ILE A 41 47.23 -11.89 34.88
N ALA A 42 47.27 -10.56 34.93
CA ALA A 42 46.21 -9.76 35.52
C ALA A 42 44.89 -10.28 34.95
N THR A 43 44.02 -10.76 35.84
CA THR A 43 42.63 -11.06 35.52
C THR A 43 42.00 -9.75 35.08
N ALA A 44 42.02 -9.50 33.77
CA ALA A 44 41.22 -8.46 33.15
C ALA A 44 39.78 -8.76 33.54
N LYS A 45 39.28 -7.99 34.52
CA LYS A 45 37.87 -7.95 34.86
C LYS A 45 37.15 -7.60 33.56
N PHE A 46 36.59 -8.61 32.89
CA PHE A 46 35.60 -8.37 31.86
C PHE A 46 34.43 -7.69 32.55
N SER A 47 34.42 -6.36 32.49
CA SER A 47 33.23 -5.58 32.77
C SER A 47 32.13 -6.14 31.87
N PRO A 48 30.95 -6.50 32.41
CA PRO A 48 29.83 -6.84 31.55
C PRO A 48 29.60 -5.62 30.66
N ARG A 49 29.61 -5.81 29.35
CA ARG A 49 29.28 -4.75 28.40
C ARG A 49 27.83 -4.35 28.68
N ASN A 50 27.64 -3.36 29.54
CA ASN A 50 26.40 -2.62 29.63
C ASN A 50 26.24 -1.91 28.27
N ALA A 51 25.56 -2.57 27.35
CA ALA A 51 25.29 -2.07 26.00
C ALA A 51 24.25 -0.93 25.98
N SER A 52 23.81 -0.46 27.15
CA SER A 52 22.90 0.66 27.28
C SER A 52 23.67 1.96 27.39
N SER A 53 23.38 2.90 26.49
CA SER A 53 23.94 4.23 26.55
C SER A 53 23.20 5.06 27.59
N LYS A 54 23.86 6.06 28.22
CA LYS A 54 23.19 7.06 29.08
C LYS A 54 21.95 7.64 28.40
N TYR A 55 22.02 7.84 27.08
CA TYR A 55 20.94 8.39 26.27
C TYR A 55 19.73 7.47 26.12
N ASP A 56 19.83 6.17 26.44
CA ASP A 56 18.70 5.24 26.29
C ASP A 56 17.69 5.38 27.43
N PHE A 57 18.13 5.75 28.62
CA PHE A 57 17.28 5.90 29.81
C PHE A 57 16.60 7.26 29.92
N VAL A 58 17.15 8.28 29.24
CA VAL A 58 16.59 9.63 29.24
C VAL A 58 15.49 9.75 28.20
N LYS A 59 14.32 10.22 28.64
CA LYS A 59 13.15 10.50 27.81
C LYS A 59 13.15 11.97 27.43
N VAL A 60 13.00 12.24 26.14
CA VAL A 60 12.72 13.59 25.62
C VAL A 60 11.24 13.61 25.25
N LYS A 61 10.49 14.52 25.85
CA LYS A 61 9.07 14.76 25.60
C LYS A 61 8.93 15.84 24.53
N VAL A 62 8.10 15.55 23.54
CA VAL A 62 7.80 16.45 22.43
C VAL A 62 6.33 16.82 22.51
N TRP A 63 6.06 18.10 22.70
CA TRP A 63 4.73 18.66 22.89
C TRP A 63 4.10 19.01 21.53
N LEU A 64 2.81 18.67 21.38
CA LEU A 64 2.00 18.82 20.18
C LEU A 64 0.90 19.86 20.41
N GLY A 65 0.62 20.65 19.37
CA GLY A 65 -0.45 21.66 19.36
C GLY A 65 -0.07 22.97 20.04
N ASP A 66 -0.80 24.03 19.71
CA ASP A 66 -0.50 25.40 20.18
C ASP A 66 -0.66 25.56 21.70
N ASN A 67 -1.51 24.73 22.32
CA ASN A 67 -1.75 24.71 23.77
C ASN A 67 -0.86 23.71 24.53
N ALA A 68 -0.04 22.91 23.83
CA ALA A 68 0.76 21.84 24.42
C ALA A 68 -0.06 20.84 25.29
N ASP A 69 -1.27 20.48 24.86
CA ASP A 69 -2.15 19.60 25.65
C ASP A 69 -1.71 18.12 25.61
N HIS A 70 -0.91 17.75 24.61
CA HIS A 70 -0.49 16.38 24.37
C HIS A 70 1.01 16.30 24.11
N TYR A 71 1.67 15.24 24.60
CA TYR A 71 3.06 14.97 24.31
C TYR A 71 3.29 13.51 23.92
N TYR A 72 4.35 13.27 23.16
CA TYR A 72 4.90 11.94 22.93
C TYR A 72 6.37 11.88 23.34
N VAL A 73 6.89 10.68 23.56
CA VAL A 73 8.31 10.48 23.83
C VAL A 73 9.05 10.27 22.51
N LEU A 74 10.12 11.04 22.28
CA LEU A 74 10.93 10.95 21.07
C LEU A 74 11.45 9.52 20.87
N SER A 75 11.06 8.90 19.76
CA SER A 75 11.53 7.58 19.35
C SER A 75 12.58 7.70 18.25
N ARG A 76 13.80 7.25 18.54
CA ARG A 76 14.90 7.20 17.55
C ARG A 76 14.54 6.33 16.34
N PHE A 77 13.78 5.25 16.57
CA PHE A 77 13.36 4.33 15.53
C PHE A 77 12.32 4.97 14.60
N LEU A 78 11.27 5.59 15.16
CA LEU A 78 10.25 6.26 14.34
C LEU A 78 10.86 7.42 13.54
N LEU A 79 11.74 8.21 14.17
CA LEU A 79 12.46 9.27 13.48
C LEU A 79 13.33 8.72 12.35
N SER A 80 14.11 7.66 12.59
CA SER A 80 14.92 7.05 11.53
C SER A 80 14.06 6.53 10.37
N ARG A 81 12.87 5.97 10.66
CA ARG A 81 11.95 5.50 9.63
C ARG A 81 11.42 6.67 8.80
N MET A 82 11.08 7.77 9.44
CA MET A 82 10.63 8.98 8.75
C MET A 82 11.72 9.54 7.83
N LEU A 83 12.97 9.57 8.29
CA LEU A 83 14.12 9.99 7.49
C LEU A 83 14.38 9.06 6.29
N THR A 84 14.22 7.74 6.45
CA THR A 84 14.36 6.84 5.28
C THR A 84 13.33 7.09 4.19
N VAL A 85 12.11 7.54 4.53
CA VAL A 85 11.09 7.89 3.52
C VAL A 85 11.58 9.03 2.62
N THR A 86 12.43 9.92 3.12
CA THR A 86 12.97 11.06 2.34
C THR A 86 14.15 10.68 1.44
N LYS A 87 14.43 9.38 1.27
CA LYS A 87 15.57 8.79 0.54
C LYS A 87 16.92 8.89 1.26
N ILE A 88 16.94 9.15 2.56
CA ILE A 88 18.17 9.05 3.35
C ILE A 88 18.48 7.57 3.58
N PRO A 89 19.72 7.09 3.31
CA PRO A 89 20.09 5.70 3.56
C PRO A 89 19.87 5.31 5.02
N ASN A 90 19.36 4.10 5.26
CA ASN A 90 18.97 3.65 6.61
C ASN A 90 20.09 3.81 7.65
N HIS A 91 21.32 3.42 7.31
CA HIS A 91 22.47 3.54 8.21
C HIS A 91 22.79 5.00 8.59
N VAL A 92 22.47 5.96 7.71
CA VAL A 92 22.64 7.40 8.00
C VAL A 92 21.46 7.92 8.81
N ALA A 93 20.24 7.54 8.48
CA ALA A 93 19.04 7.91 9.21
C ALA A 93 19.10 7.50 10.70
N VAL A 94 19.62 6.31 10.99
CA VAL A 94 19.87 5.83 12.37
C VAL A 94 20.93 6.66 13.09
N LYS A 95 21.99 7.10 12.39
CA LYS A 95 23.02 7.98 12.97
C LYS A 95 22.46 9.37 13.27
N ILE A 96 21.70 9.95 12.35
CA ILE A 96 21.04 11.25 12.53
C ILE A 96 20.08 11.20 13.73
N SER A 97 19.25 10.16 13.84
CA SER A 97 18.31 10.05 14.96
C SER A 97 19.00 9.86 16.31
N LEU A 98 20.14 9.16 16.33
CA LEU A 98 20.99 9.02 17.52
C LEU A 98 21.62 10.36 17.91
N GLU A 99 22.22 11.08 16.97
CA GLU A 99 22.86 12.37 17.21
C GLU A 99 21.88 13.44 17.65
N LEU A 100 20.70 13.51 17.04
CA LEU A 100 19.64 14.41 17.50
C LEU A 100 19.28 14.13 18.95
N LYS A 101 19.08 12.86 19.32
CA LYS A 101 18.76 12.49 20.71
C LYS A 101 19.88 12.91 21.68
N LYS A 102 21.15 12.71 21.29
CA LYS A 102 22.30 13.15 22.10
C LYS A 102 22.31 14.67 22.27
N LEU A 103 22.19 15.41 21.16
CA LEU A 103 22.18 16.87 21.16
C LEU A 103 21.08 17.43 22.08
N LEU A 104 19.87 16.87 22.04
CA LEU A 104 18.79 17.32 22.90
C LEU A 104 19.08 17.04 24.39
N ILE A 105 19.60 15.85 24.70
CA ILE A 105 19.92 15.48 26.09
C ILE A 105 21.09 16.28 26.65
N ASP A 106 22.15 16.48 25.86
CA ASP A 106 23.36 17.18 26.29
C ASP A 106 23.08 18.67 26.52
N ASN A 107 22.16 19.27 25.75
CA ASN A 107 21.69 20.64 25.96
C ASN A 107 20.54 20.74 26.98
N SER A 108 20.20 19.66 27.69
CA SER A 108 19.10 19.62 28.67
C SER A 108 17.71 19.98 28.10
N LEU A 109 17.53 19.82 26.79
CA LEU A 109 16.27 20.02 26.07
C LEU A 109 15.40 18.76 26.17
N LEU A 110 14.84 18.51 27.37
CA LEU A 110 14.05 17.31 27.66
C LEU A 110 12.55 17.48 27.40
N ASP A 111 12.07 18.72 27.35
CA ASP A 111 10.69 19.09 27.06
C ASP A 111 10.72 20.16 25.97
N ILE A 112 10.34 19.79 24.75
CA ILE A 112 10.45 20.66 23.56
C ILE A 112 9.17 20.67 22.74
N SER A 113 8.94 21.74 21.98
CA SER A 113 7.86 21.76 20.99
C SER A 113 8.20 20.94 19.75
N GLN A 114 7.19 20.55 18.97
CA GLN A 114 7.40 19.92 17.66
C GLN A 114 8.22 20.81 16.72
N SER A 115 8.01 22.14 16.72
CA SER A 115 8.78 23.09 15.92
C SER A 115 10.25 23.14 16.33
N ASP A 116 10.56 23.09 17.63
CA ASP A 116 11.94 23.07 18.12
C ASP A 116 12.64 21.77 17.75
N LEU A 117 11.94 20.62 17.87
CA LEU A 117 12.46 19.33 17.42
C LEU A 117 12.82 19.39 15.92
N GLU A 118 11.91 19.89 15.09
CA GLU A 118 12.10 19.99 13.65
C GLU A 118 13.22 20.96 13.29
N ALA A 119 13.33 22.11 13.97
CA ALA A 119 14.41 23.06 13.75
C ALA A 119 15.79 22.43 14.05
N ASN A 120 15.91 21.69 15.15
CA ASN A 120 17.15 20.98 15.49
C ASN A 120 17.43 19.83 14.51
N LEU A 121 16.40 19.09 14.09
CA LEU A 121 16.54 18.03 13.10
C LEU A 121 17.00 18.56 11.75
N PHE A 122 16.40 19.64 11.24
CA PHE A 122 16.72 20.19 9.93
C PHE A 122 18.13 20.80 9.89
N LYS A 123 18.55 21.49 10.96
CA LYS A 123 19.95 21.94 11.09
C LYS A 123 20.94 20.77 11.04
N LEU A 124 20.63 19.67 11.73
CA LEU A 124 21.46 18.45 11.72
C LEU A 124 21.47 17.77 10.35
N MET A 125 20.33 17.72 9.66
CA MET A 125 20.21 17.19 8.30
C MET A 125 21.07 18.00 7.31
N GLU A 126 20.97 19.33 7.34
CA GLU A 126 21.78 20.22 6.49
C GLU A 126 23.27 20.03 6.75
N TRP A 127 23.68 19.98 8.02
CA TRP A 127 25.08 19.74 8.40
C TRP A 127 25.63 18.40 7.88
N ARG A 128 24.76 17.41 7.68
CA ARG A 128 25.10 16.09 7.10
C ARG A 128 25.04 16.05 5.57
N GLY A 129 24.75 17.17 4.90
CA GLY A 129 24.61 17.27 3.44
C GLY A 129 23.21 16.96 2.91
N TYR A 130 22.20 16.82 3.78
CA TYR A 130 20.80 16.61 3.39
C TYR A 130 20.06 17.95 3.42
N GLY A 131 20.16 18.70 2.33
CA GLY A 131 19.60 20.04 2.20
C GLY A 131 18.08 20.09 1.99
N GLN A 132 17.64 21.21 1.41
CA GLN A 132 16.22 21.58 1.30
C GLN A 132 15.34 20.55 0.58
N GLU A 133 15.86 19.79 -0.39
CA GLU A 133 15.10 18.72 -1.06
C GLU A 133 14.62 17.63 -0.07
N TYR A 134 15.49 17.21 0.85
CA TYR A 134 15.17 16.19 1.86
C TYR A 134 14.24 16.73 2.94
N ILE A 135 14.44 17.99 3.32
CA ILE A 135 13.58 18.70 4.29
C ILE A 135 12.18 18.89 3.71
N SER A 136 12.07 19.26 2.43
CA SER A 136 10.79 19.38 1.72
C SER A 136 10.05 18.04 1.71
N ARG A 137 10.73 16.95 1.36
CA ARG A 137 10.15 15.59 1.44
C ARG A 137 9.71 15.22 2.84
N TYR A 138 10.49 15.58 3.87
CA TYR A 138 10.12 15.34 5.27
C TYR A 138 8.80 16.04 5.59
N LYS A 139 8.71 17.35 5.34
CA LYS A 139 7.50 18.16 5.59
C LYS A 139 6.29 17.65 4.82
N MET A 140 6.48 17.31 3.54
CA MET A 140 5.44 16.73 2.68
C MET A 140 4.91 15.42 3.27
N MET A 141 5.80 14.49 3.66
CA MET A 141 5.39 13.21 4.22
C MET A 141 4.73 13.36 5.60
N THR A 142 5.22 14.29 6.42
CA THR A 142 4.59 14.64 7.70
C THR A 142 3.17 15.12 7.45
N ARG A 143 2.97 16.07 6.52
CA ARG A 143 1.65 16.58 6.11
C ARG A 143 0.74 15.46 5.62
N PHE A 144 1.24 14.57 4.77
CA PHE A 144 0.51 13.41 4.26
C PHE A 144 -0.06 12.54 5.39
N HIS A 145 0.76 12.20 6.39
CA HIS A 145 0.33 11.38 7.52
C HIS A 145 -0.65 12.10 8.47
N HIS A 146 -0.47 13.42 8.67
CA HIS A 146 -1.35 14.22 9.51
C HIS A 146 -2.73 14.43 8.88
N GLN A 147 -2.78 14.71 7.57
CA GLN A 147 -4.02 14.92 6.83
C GLN A 147 -4.82 13.64 6.58
N ARG A 148 -4.25 12.45 6.89
CA ARG A 148 -4.90 11.16 6.67
C ARG A 148 -5.42 11.03 5.23
N VAL A 149 -4.59 11.41 4.25
CA VAL A 149 -4.95 11.29 2.83
C VAL A 149 -4.98 9.81 2.45
N PRO A 150 -6.11 9.25 1.98
CA PRO A 150 -6.14 7.86 1.56
C PRO A 150 -5.20 7.62 0.39
N LEU A 151 -4.33 6.62 0.52
CA LEU A 151 -3.38 6.22 -0.52
C LEU A 151 -3.52 4.73 -0.78
N VAL A 152 -3.78 4.37 -2.02
CA VAL A 152 -3.86 2.98 -2.48
C VAL A 152 -2.84 2.79 -3.60
N ILE A 153 -1.83 1.97 -3.35
CA ILE A 153 -0.84 1.60 -4.37
C ILE A 153 -1.20 0.20 -4.85
N LEU A 154 -1.48 0.05 -6.15
CA LEU A 154 -1.78 -1.24 -6.76
C LEU A 154 -0.54 -1.74 -7.48
N VAL A 155 -0.04 -2.91 -7.11
CA VAL A 155 1.13 -3.56 -7.73
C VAL A 155 0.65 -4.77 -8.53
N CYS A 156 0.32 -4.53 -9.79
CA CYS A 156 -0.20 -5.49 -10.74
C CYS A 156 0.93 -6.25 -11.45
N GLY A 157 0.65 -7.47 -11.91
CA GLY A 157 1.55 -8.23 -12.76
C GLY A 157 1.34 -9.74 -12.63
N THR A 158 1.98 -10.52 -13.49
CA THR A 158 1.80 -11.97 -13.53
C THR A 158 2.63 -12.71 -12.48
N ALA A 159 2.54 -14.04 -12.42
CA ALA A 159 3.36 -14.84 -11.52
C ALA A 159 4.86 -14.67 -11.82
N CYS A 160 5.70 -14.74 -10.78
CA CYS A 160 7.17 -14.69 -10.88
C CYS A 160 7.81 -13.38 -11.39
N VAL A 161 7.06 -12.27 -11.54
CA VAL A 161 7.68 -10.97 -11.92
C VAL A 161 8.32 -10.20 -10.74
N GLY A 162 8.23 -10.71 -9.51
CA GLY A 162 8.82 -10.06 -8.31
C GLY A 162 7.90 -9.08 -7.55
N LYS A 163 6.58 -9.20 -7.73
CA LYS A 163 5.57 -8.30 -7.12
C LYS A 163 5.67 -8.22 -5.61
N SER A 164 5.60 -9.35 -4.91
CA SER A 164 5.63 -9.39 -3.45
C SER A 164 6.93 -8.79 -2.91
N THR A 165 8.07 -9.06 -3.57
CA THR A 165 9.37 -8.47 -3.19
C THR A 165 9.37 -6.95 -3.34
N ILE A 166 8.90 -6.41 -4.48
CA ILE A 166 8.78 -4.96 -4.67
C ILE A 166 7.79 -4.36 -3.67
N ALA A 167 6.60 -4.93 -3.51
CA ALA A 167 5.56 -4.42 -2.62
C ALA A 167 6.05 -4.36 -1.16
N THR A 168 6.67 -5.43 -0.66
CA THR A 168 7.21 -5.48 0.70
C THR A 168 8.34 -4.48 0.91
N GLN A 169 9.32 -4.42 0.00
CA GLN A 169 10.44 -3.49 0.16
C GLN A 169 10.00 -2.03 -0.03
N LEU A 170 9.04 -1.78 -0.91
CA LEU A 170 8.45 -0.46 -1.11
C LEU A 170 7.67 -0.01 0.13
N ALA A 171 6.86 -0.90 0.73
CA ALA A 171 6.16 -0.61 1.99
C ALA A 171 7.13 -0.25 3.11
N GLN A 172 8.24 -0.99 3.23
CA GLN A 172 9.28 -0.70 4.21
C GLN A 172 9.91 0.69 3.99
N ARG A 173 10.22 1.05 2.73
CA ARG A 173 10.85 2.33 2.37
C ARG A 173 9.92 3.53 2.53
N LEU A 174 8.65 3.39 2.15
CA LEU A 174 7.63 4.43 2.28
C LEU A 174 6.99 4.48 3.68
N ASN A 175 7.41 3.61 4.59
CA ASN A 175 6.85 3.48 5.93
C ASN A 175 5.34 3.22 5.94
N LEU A 176 4.87 2.36 5.01
CA LEU A 176 3.47 1.97 4.91
C LEU A 176 3.23 0.69 5.73
N PRO A 177 2.21 0.65 6.61
CA PRO A 177 2.01 -0.46 7.53
C PRO A 177 1.33 -1.68 6.90
N ASN A 178 0.56 -1.48 5.81
CA ASN A 178 -0.35 -2.49 5.28
C ASN A 178 0.01 -2.87 3.85
N VAL A 179 0.32 -4.15 3.63
CA VAL A 179 0.43 -4.79 2.32
C VAL A 179 -0.59 -5.92 2.26
N LEU A 180 -1.49 -5.87 1.29
CA LEU A 180 -2.51 -6.88 1.04
C LEU A 180 -2.16 -7.67 -0.22
N GLN A 181 -2.27 -8.99 -0.14
CA GLN A 181 -1.96 -9.88 -1.25
C GLN A 181 -3.27 -10.46 -1.81
N THR A 182 -3.54 -10.29 -3.10
CA THR A 182 -4.75 -10.84 -3.72
C THR A 182 -4.77 -12.35 -3.68
N ASP A 183 -3.60 -12.99 -3.72
CA ASP A 183 -3.46 -14.45 -3.69
C ASP A 183 -4.05 -15.03 -2.39
N MET A 184 -3.94 -14.31 -1.26
CA MET A 184 -4.57 -14.70 0.00
C MET A 184 -6.09 -14.62 -0.08
N VAL A 185 -6.63 -13.58 -0.70
CA VAL A 185 -8.09 -13.42 -0.88
C VAL A 185 -8.62 -14.46 -1.86
N TYR A 186 -7.89 -14.72 -2.94
CA TYR A 186 -8.20 -15.78 -3.91
C TYR A 186 -8.27 -17.15 -3.22
N GLU A 187 -7.27 -17.49 -2.41
CA GLU A 187 -7.20 -18.75 -1.65
C GLU A 187 -8.38 -18.92 -0.68
N LEU A 188 -8.76 -17.85 0.02
CA LEU A 188 -9.90 -17.86 0.93
C LEU A 188 -11.23 -18.04 0.17
N LEU A 189 -11.40 -17.35 -0.97
CA LEU A 189 -12.65 -17.40 -1.73
C LEU A 189 -12.82 -18.72 -2.49
N ARG A 190 -11.74 -19.33 -2.98
CA ARG A 190 -11.82 -20.62 -3.69
C ARG A 190 -12.08 -21.82 -2.78
N THR A 191 -11.89 -21.67 -1.46
CA THR A 191 -12.10 -22.74 -0.47
C THR A 191 -13.43 -22.62 0.27
N ALA A 192 -14.23 -21.59 -0.03
CA ALA A 192 -15.57 -21.41 0.51
C ALA A 192 -16.55 -22.49 0.01
N THR A 193 -17.60 -22.78 0.80
CA THR A 193 -18.61 -23.81 0.48
C THR A 193 -19.33 -23.55 -0.84
N ASP A 194 -19.54 -22.28 -1.20
CA ASP A 194 -20.09 -21.83 -2.48
C ASP A 194 -19.00 -21.04 -3.23
N ALA A 195 -17.88 -21.71 -3.53
CA ALA A 195 -16.69 -21.08 -4.08
C ALA A 195 -16.96 -20.45 -5.46
N PRO A 196 -16.90 -19.10 -5.60
CA PRO A 196 -17.12 -18.44 -6.89
C PRO A 196 -15.92 -18.53 -7.85
N LEU A 197 -14.82 -19.14 -7.38
CA LEU A 197 -13.53 -19.28 -8.06
C LEU A 197 -13.20 -20.77 -8.19
N ALA A 198 -12.60 -21.18 -9.31
CA ALA A 198 -12.23 -22.57 -9.50
C ALA A 198 -10.98 -22.95 -8.70
N SER A 199 -10.81 -24.25 -8.45
CA SER A 199 -9.72 -24.80 -7.65
C SER A 199 -8.36 -24.68 -8.33
N THR A 200 -8.31 -24.87 -9.66
CA THR A 200 -7.11 -24.65 -10.49
C THR A 200 -6.99 -23.16 -10.81
N PRO A 201 -5.81 -22.52 -10.74
CA PRO A 201 -5.67 -21.11 -11.04
C PRO A 201 -5.88 -20.82 -12.54
N VAL A 202 -6.40 -19.64 -12.89
CA VAL A 202 -6.76 -19.27 -14.28
C VAL A 202 -5.61 -19.48 -15.27
N TRP A 203 -4.35 -19.21 -14.92
CA TRP A 203 -3.23 -19.40 -15.84
C TRP A 203 -2.80 -20.87 -16.05
N ALA A 204 -3.34 -21.81 -15.28
CA ALA A 204 -3.05 -23.24 -15.40
C ALA A 204 -4.24 -24.05 -15.95
N ARG A 205 -5.24 -23.37 -16.54
CA ARG A 205 -6.39 -24.00 -17.20
C ARG A 205 -6.23 -23.94 -18.71
N ASP A 206 -6.94 -24.82 -19.40
CA ASP A 206 -7.02 -24.83 -20.85
C ASP A 206 -8.11 -23.86 -21.33
N PHE A 207 -7.79 -23.06 -22.34
CA PHE A 207 -8.71 -22.13 -23.00
C PHE A 207 -8.62 -22.29 -24.50
N SER A 208 -9.74 -22.07 -25.18
CA SER A 208 -9.84 -22.18 -26.64
C SER A 208 -9.22 -20.98 -27.36
N SER A 209 -9.13 -19.83 -26.68
CA SER A 209 -8.62 -18.57 -27.22
C SER A 209 -8.01 -17.68 -26.13
N SER A 210 -7.19 -16.71 -26.55
CA SER A 210 -6.65 -15.68 -25.64
C SER A 210 -7.76 -14.79 -25.08
N GLU A 211 -8.80 -14.52 -25.86
CA GLU A 211 -9.97 -13.74 -25.44
C GLU A 211 -10.73 -14.42 -24.30
N GLU A 212 -10.96 -15.73 -24.41
CA GLU A 212 -11.63 -16.52 -23.37
C GLU A 212 -10.84 -16.48 -22.04
N LEU A 213 -9.51 -16.64 -22.11
CA LEU A 213 -8.62 -16.51 -20.97
C LEU A 213 -8.73 -15.12 -20.31
N ILE A 214 -8.70 -14.05 -21.09
CA ILE A 214 -8.78 -12.69 -20.55
C ILE A 214 -10.16 -12.41 -19.94
N ILE A 215 -11.25 -12.89 -20.55
CA ILE A 215 -12.60 -12.77 -19.98
C ILE A 215 -12.67 -13.45 -18.60
N GLU A 216 -12.15 -14.67 -18.51
CA GLU A 216 -12.16 -15.42 -17.25
C GLU A 216 -11.23 -14.79 -16.21
N PHE A 217 -10.05 -14.34 -16.60
CA PHE A 217 -9.15 -13.56 -15.74
C PHE A 217 -9.85 -12.31 -15.17
N CYS A 218 -10.51 -11.52 -16.02
CA CYS A 218 -11.26 -10.34 -15.58
C CYS A 218 -12.43 -10.71 -14.65
N ARG A 219 -13.10 -11.83 -14.90
CA ARG A 219 -14.17 -12.35 -14.02
C ARG A 219 -13.62 -12.64 -12.62
N GLU A 220 -12.52 -13.37 -12.52
CA GLU A 220 -11.87 -13.66 -11.24
C GLU A 220 -11.38 -12.41 -10.52
N CYS A 221 -10.78 -11.45 -11.26
CA CYS A 221 -10.37 -10.15 -10.71
C CYS A 221 -11.55 -9.40 -10.07
N ARG A 222 -12.74 -9.40 -10.70
CA ARG A 222 -13.94 -8.76 -10.14
C ARG A 222 -14.41 -9.43 -8.85
N ILE A 223 -14.29 -10.75 -8.75
CA ILE A 223 -14.65 -11.51 -7.54
C ILE A 223 -13.67 -11.21 -6.41
N VAL A 224 -12.36 -11.27 -6.67
CA VAL A 224 -11.32 -10.94 -5.69
C VAL A 224 -11.43 -9.49 -5.23
N ARG A 225 -11.72 -8.56 -6.15
CA ARG A 225 -12.01 -7.15 -5.83
C ARG A 225 -13.16 -6.99 -4.85
N LYS A 226 -14.22 -7.80 -4.96
CA LYS A 226 -15.34 -7.79 -4.01
C LYS A 226 -14.88 -8.23 -2.61
N GLY A 227 -14.01 -9.24 -2.53
CA GLY A 227 -13.38 -9.66 -1.27
C GLY A 227 -12.57 -8.54 -0.60
N LEU A 228 -11.89 -7.69 -1.40
CA LEU A 228 -11.11 -6.54 -0.91
C LEU A 228 -11.93 -5.30 -0.54
N ASN A 229 -13.27 -5.31 -0.73
CA ASN A 229 -14.10 -4.12 -0.49
C ASN A 229 -14.02 -3.61 0.94
N GLY A 230 -13.97 -4.51 1.93
CA GLY A 230 -13.89 -4.13 3.34
C GLY A 230 -12.62 -3.35 3.65
N ASP A 231 -11.46 -3.88 3.23
CA ASP A 231 -10.16 -3.24 3.41
C ASP A 231 -10.06 -1.92 2.66
N LEU A 232 -10.54 -1.87 1.41
CA LEU A 232 -10.51 -0.64 0.63
C LEU A 232 -11.39 0.45 1.25
N LYS A 233 -12.64 0.13 1.64
CA LYS A 233 -13.52 1.08 2.34
C LYS A 233 -12.89 1.59 3.64
N LYS A 234 -12.23 0.70 4.38
CA LYS A 234 -11.52 1.07 5.62
C LYS A 234 -10.31 1.96 5.34
N ALA A 235 -9.52 1.67 4.31
CA ALA A 235 -8.40 2.51 3.89
C ALA A 235 -8.87 3.92 3.48
N MET A 236 -9.97 4.00 2.72
CA MET A 236 -10.59 5.26 2.32
C MET A 236 -11.15 6.05 3.50
N LYS A 237 -11.77 5.37 4.47
CA LYS A 237 -12.37 6.02 5.65
C LYS A 237 -11.34 6.46 6.69
N ASP A 238 -10.37 5.60 7.01
CA ASP A 238 -9.35 5.84 8.04
C ASP A 238 -8.19 6.70 7.52
N GLY A 239 -8.10 6.92 6.20
CA GLY A 239 -6.99 7.60 5.56
C GLY A 239 -5.66 6.87 5.72
N LYS A 240 -5.71 5.55 5.90
CA LYS A 240 -4.52 4.72 6.09
C LYS A 240 -4.00 4.28 4.72
N PRO A 241 -2.70 4.48 4.43
CA PRO A 241 -2.14 4.02 3.18
C PRO A 241 -2.10 2.49 3.14
N VAL A 242 -2.36 1.92 1.96
CA VAL A 242 -2.33 0.48 1.71
C VAL A 242 -1.68 0.17 0.37
N ILE A 243 -0.85 -0.86 0.33
CA ILE A 243 -0.39 -1.48 -0.92
C ILE A 243 -1.22 -2.74 -1.15
N ILE A 244 -1.76 -2.91 -2.34
CA ILE A 244 -2.42 -4.15 -2.77
C ILE A 244 -1.60 -4.73 -3.91
N GLU A 245 -1.15 -5.97 -3.78
CA GLU A 245 -0.32 -6.66 -4.77
C GLU A 245 -0.93 -8.01 -5.15
N GLY A 246 -0.69 -8.43 -6.40
CA GLY A 246 -0.98 -9.80 -6.83
C GLY A 246 -1.44 -9.88 -8.27
N ILE A 247 -1.74 -11.11 -8.71
CA ILE A 247 -2.10 -11.38 -10.12
C ILE A 247 -3.55 -11.01 -10.43
N HIS A 248 -4.46 -11.18 -9.48
CA HIS A 248 -5.88 -10.83 -9.62
C HIS A 248 -6.14 -9.32 -9.44
N LEU A 249 -5.26 -8.48 -9.99
CA LEU A 249 -5.38 -7.03 -10.00
C LEU A 249 -5.47 -6.51 -11.44
N ASP A 250 -6.70 -6.37 -11.92
CA ASP A 250 -7.00 -5.63 -13.15
C ASP A 250 -7.15 -4.13 -12.82
N PRO A 251 -6.28 -3.25 -13.35
CA PRO A 251 -6.34 -1.82 -13.07
C PRO A 251 -7.67 -1.16 -13.46
N SER A 252 -8.36 -1.62 -14.51
CA SER A 252 -9.62 -1.03 -14.98
C SER A 252 -10.69 -1.02 -13.88
N ILE A 253 -10.72 -2.05 -13.03
CA ILE A 253 -11.72 -2.22 -11.98
C ILE A 253 -11.53 -1.21 -10.84
N TYR A 254 -10.31 -0.71 -10.65
CA TYR A 254 -9.98 0.24 -9.57
C TYR A 254 -10.04 1.70 -10.04
N LEU A 255 -9.83 1.94 -11.33
CA LEU A 255 -9.83 3.29 -11.92
C LEU A 255 -11.25 3.79 -12.24
N MET A 256 -12.21 2.89 -12.47
CA MET A 256 -13.58 3.24 -12.91
C MET A 256 -14.54 3.78 -11.83
N ASN A 257 -14.06 4.50 -10.80
CA ASN A 257 -14.94 5.06 -9.77
C ASN A 257 -14.92 6.60 -9.63
N ASP A 258 -14.23 7.32 -10.50
CA ASP A 258 -14.17 8.80 -10.45
C ASP A 258 -15.09 9.52 -11.47
N GLU A 259 -15.68 8.83 -12.46
CA GLU A 259 -16.42 9.53 -13.55
C GLU A 259 -17.85 9.04 -13.85
N LEU A 260 -18.39 8.01 -13.18
CA LEU A 260 -19.76 7.50 -13.49
C LEU A 260 -20.62 7.20 -12.26
N LYS A 261 -20.60 8.09 -11.26
CA LYS A 261 -21.68 8.16 -10.25
C LYS A 261 -22.53 9.41 -10.47
N ALA A 262 -23.18 9.48 -11.63
CA ALA A 262 -24.48 10.15 -11.69
C ALA A 262 -25.54 9.14 -11.20
N PRO A 263 -26.48 9.53 -10.32
CA PRO A 263 -27.49 8.62 -9.82
C PRO A 263 -28.56 8.44 -10.89
N THR A 264 -28.52 7.37 -11.67
CA THR A 264 -29.71 6.86 -12.33
C THR A 264 -30.50 6.05 -11.32
N SER A 265 -31.41 6.74 -10.64
CA SER A 265 -32.61 6.15 -10.06
C SER A 265 -33.36 5.43 -11.19
N VAL A 266 -33.38 4.10 -11.13
CA VAL A 266 -34.37 3.31 -11.85
C VAL A 266 -34.99 2.39 -10.82
N ASP A 267 -36.24 2.70 -10.50
CA ASP A 267 -37.12 1.89 -9.67
C ASP A 267 -37.13 0.43 -10.15
N GLY A 268 -36.83 -0.48 -9.24
CA GLY A 268 -37.04 -1.93 -9.42
C GLY A 268 -38.18 -2.37 -8.48
N PRO A 269 -39.15 -3.17 -8.95
CA PRO A 269 -40.42 -3.35 -8.25
C PRO A 269 -40.27 -4.25 -7.01
N SER A 270 -41.05 -3.90 -5.99
CA SER A 270 -41.29 -4.70 -4.80
C SER A 270 -41.75 -6.12 -5.14
N GLN A 271 -41.00 -7.12 -4.66
CA GLN A 271 -41.43 -8.51 -4.63
C GLN A 271 -42.56 -8.65 -3.61
N GLN A 272 -43.76 -8.96 -4.11
CA GLN A 272 -44.88 -9.43 -3.31
C GLN A 272 -45.07 -10.94 -3.58
N SER A 273 -45.33 -11.63 -2.47
CA SER A 273 -45.35 -13.07 -2.27
C SER A 273 -46.25 -13.87 -3.22
N VAL A 274 -45.76 -15.07 -3.52
CA VAL A 274 -46.40 -16.17 -4.23
C VAL A 274 -47.70 -16.62 -3.56
N ALA A 275 -48.78 -16.75 -4.34
CA ALA A 275 -49.84 -17.71 -4.13
C ALA A 275 -50.53 -18.07 -5.47
N SER A 276 -50.35 -19.33 -5.86
CA SER A 276 -51.32 -20.28 -6.42
C SER A 276 -52.25 -19.93 -7.60
N ASP A 277 -52.19 -20.87 -8.55
CA ASP A 277 -53.29 -21.45 -9.34
C ASP A 277 -53.48 -21.06 -10.82
N ASP A 278 -53.23 -22.10 -11.62
CA ASP A 278 -54.02 -22.66 -12.71
C ASP A 278 -54.25 -21.93 -14.05
N ASN A 279 -53.75 -22.65 -15.06
CA ASN A 279 -54.41 -23.03 -16.31
C ASN A 279 -54.37 -22.12 -17.56
N SER A 280 -53.93 -22.82 -18.62
CA SER A 280 -54.44 -22.79 -19.99
C SER A 280 -53.75 -21.88 -21.03
N SER A 281 -52.94 -22.56 -21.86
CA SER A 281 -53.12 -22.74 -23.31
C SER A 281 -53.02 -21.56 -24.29
N VAL A 282 -52.07 -21.74 -25.23
CA VAL A 282 -52.24 -21.67 -26.70
C VAL A 282 -51.97 -20.34 -27.44
N GLN A 283 -50.85 -20.40 -28.19
CA GLN A 283 -50.63 -20.05 -29.62
C GLN A 283 -51.12 -18.71 -30.20
N LYS A 284 -50.20 -18.03 -30.91
CA LYS A 284 -50.14 -17.83 -32.39
C LYS A 284 -49.07 -16.77 -32.70
N GLU A 285 -47.96 -17.11 -33.35
CA GLU A 285 -47.76 -17.13 -34.82
C GLU A 285 -48.18 -15.85 -35.56
N ASN A 286 -47.18 -15.16 -36.15
CA ASN A 286 -47.02 -14.89 -37.60
C ASN A 286 -45.85 -13.89 -37.78
N ASN A 287 -44.74 -14.24 -38.46
CA ASN A 287 -44.51 -14.19 -39.92
C ASN A 287 -44.89 -12.82 -40.53
N PHE A 288 -44.06 -12.09 -41.31
CA PHE A 288 -43.19 -12.53 -42.41
C PHE A 288 -42.34 -11.34 -42.95
N ILE A 289 -41.11 -11.64 -43.41
CA ILE A 289 -40.43 -11.29 -44.69
C ILE A 289 -40.35 -9.81 -45.16
N THR A 290 -39.16 -9.18 -45.20
CA THR A 290 -38.07 -9.13 -46.22
C THR A 290 -38.31 -8.18 -47.40
N THR A 291 -37.20 -7.56 -47.85
CA THR A 291 -36.85 -7.10 -49.23
C THR A 291 -36.84 -5.58 -49.38
N SER A 292 -35.96 -4.88 -50.11
CA SER A 292 -34.54 -4.94 -50.55
C SER A 292 -34.30 -3.63 -51.32
N GLN A 293 -33.04 -3.38 -51.73
CA GLN A 293 -32.59 -2.46 -52.80
C GLN A 293 -32.44 -0.97 -52.44
N SER A 294 -31.52 -0.20 -53.01
CA SER A 294 -30.13 -0.30 -53.53
C SER A 294 -29.84 1.06 -54.19
N ASN A 295 -28.54 1.36 -54.43
CA ASN A 295 -27.99 2.33 -55.39
C ASN A 295 -27.78 3.78 -54.91
N THR A 296 -26.79 4.57 -55.36
CA THR A 296 -25.40 4.41 -55.83
C THR A 296 -24.78 5.83 -55.76
N GLU A 297 -23.46 5.88 -55.71
CA GLU A 297 -22.50 7.00 -55.71
C GLU A 297 -22.79 8.20 -56.63
N ASN A 298 -22.26 9.40 -56.28
CA ASN A 298 -21.15 10.00 -57.05
C ASN A 298 -20.51 11.20 -56.31
N GLY A 299 -19.19 11.37 -56.45
CA GLY A 299 -18.38 12.37 -55.73
C GLY A 299 -18.09 13.68 -56.49
N LYS A 300 -17.36 14.59 -55.83
CA LYS A 300 -16.31 15.46 -56.41
C LYS A 300 -15.63 16.38 -55.36
N ASN A 301 -14.34 16.13 -55.16
CA ASN A 301 -13.17 17.02 -55.01
C ASN A 301 -13.33 18.49 -54.55
N HIS A 302 -12.75 18.79 -53.36
CA HIS A 302 -11.57 19.66 -53.06
C HIS A 302 -11.45 21.10 -53.65
N PRO A 303 -10.56 21.99 -53.11
CA PRO A 303 -10.30 22.49 -51.74
C PRO A 303 -10.09 24.05 -51.74
N VAL A 304 -9.36 24.61 -50.73
CA VAL A 304 -8.61 25.91 -50.66
C VAL A 304 -9.12 26.82 -49.52
N ARG A 305 -8.44 26.85 -48.35
CA ARG A 305 -7.37 27.78 -47.85
C ARG A 305 -7.86 29.22 -47.56
N LEU A 306 -7.88 29.68 -46.30
CA LEU A 306 -6.81 30.26 -45.45
C LEU A 306 -6.49 31.74 -45.75
N SER A 307 -6.75 32.64 -44.77
CA SER A 307 -5.99 33.87 -44.46
C SER A 307 -6.60 34.55 -43.20
N GLU A 308 -5.87 34.68 -42.08
CA GLU A 308 -5.22 35.93 -41.58
C GLU A 308 -6.21 36.99 -41.06
N GLY A 309 -6.09 37.68 -39.91
CA GLY A 309 -5.05 37.87 -38.87
C GLY A 309 -5.41 39.13 -38.03
N VAL A 310 -4.60 39.44 -36.99
CA VAL A 310 -4.48 40.72 -36.22
C VAL A 310 -5.43 40.89 -35.00
N SER A 311 -4.98 40.83 -33.71
CA SER A 311 -4.32 41.83 -32.80
C SER A 311 -5.21 43.05 -32.43
N ALA A 312 -5.27 43.69 -31.24
CA ALA A 312 -4.68 43.57 -29.90
C ALA A 312 -5.46 44.54 -28.94
N ASP A 313 -5.36 44.30 -27.63
CA ASP A 313 -5.41 45.22 -26.47
C ASP A 313 -6.65 46.03 -26.00
N ASN A 314 -6.69 46.11 -24.64
CA ASN A 314 -7.19 47.14 -23.71
C ASN A 314 -8.53 46.99 -22.94
N VAL A 315 -8.39 46.49 -21.71
CA VAL A 315 -8.76 47.07 -20.38
C VAL A 315 -9.89 48.11 -20.29
N ASN A 316 -10.92 47.79 -19.49
CA ASN A 316 -11.62 48.68 -18.51
C ASN A 316 -12.50 47.79 -17.60
N LYS A 317 -12.30 47.70 -16.28
CA LYS A 317 -12.50 48.67 -15.17
C LYS A 317 -13.95 48.71 -14.63
N VAL A 318 -14.13 48.04 -13.49
CA VAL A 318 -14.87 48.40 -12.26
C VAL A 318 -16.39 48.62 -12.33
N SER A 319 -17.09 47.90 -11.44
CA SER A 319 -18.13 48.49 -10.60
C SER A 319 -18.25 47.72 -9.27
N GLU A 320 -17.59 48.24 -8.24
CA GLU A 320 -18.00 48.09 -6.84
C GLU A 320 -19.21 48.98 -6.55
N SER A 321 -19.90 48.69 -5.43
CA SER A 321 -20.62 49.58 -4.49
C SER A 321 -21.91 48.86 -4.06
N VAL A 322 -22.34 48.74 -2.80
CA VAL A 322 -22.14 49.51 -1.55
C VAL A 322 -22.62 48.60 -0.39
N LYS A 323 -21.86 48.43 0.72
CA LYS A 323 -22.02 49.10 2.05
C LYS A 323 -23.34 48.78 2.80
N SER A 324 -23.42 48.57 4.12
CA SER A 324 -22.49 48.80 5.25
C SER A 324 -23.19 48.59 6.61
N MET A 325 -22.40 48.28 7.67
CA MET A 325 -22.51 48.76 9.09
C MET A 325 -23.59 48.16 10.02
N SER A 326 -23.42 47.94 11.34
CA SER A 326 -22.37 48.25 12.36
C SER A 326 -22.72 47.64 13.75
N LEU A 327 -21.70 47.43 14.62
CA LEU A 327 -21.58 47.60 16.12
C LEU A 327 -22.66 46.98 17.07
N GLU A 328 -22.47 46.61 18.36
CA GLU A 328 -21.37 46.43 19.34
C GLU A 328 -21.95 45.78 20.63
N THR A 329 -21.08 45.10 21.41
CA THR A 329 -20.98 44.95 22.90
C THR A 329 -22.11 44.43 23.85
N ALA A 330 -21.73 43.35 24.57
CA ALA A 330 -21.71 43.09 26.04
C ALA A 330 -22.99 42.88 26.89
N SER A 331 -23.00 41.81 27.71
CA SER A 331 -23.41 41.80 29.14
C SER A 331 -23.28 40.41 29.80
N ASP A 332 -22.78 40.40 31.04
CA ASP A 332 -22.54 39.28 31.96
C ASP A 332 -23.81 38.63 32.58
N ASN A 333 -23.72 37.33 32.93
CA ASN A 333 -23.80 36.74 34.29
C ASN A 333 -24.49 35.36 34.41
N LYS A 334 -23.76 34.44 35.07
CA LYS A 334 -24.14 33.37 36.03
C LYS A 334 -25.39 32.46 35.81
N GLY A 335 -25.14 31.15 35.96
CA GLY A 335 -25.93 30.30 36.88
C GLY A 335 -26.65 29.08 36.29
N GLU A 336 -26.09 27.89 36.57
CA GLU A 336 -26.75 26.63 36.96
C GLU A 336 -27.90 25.95 36.14
N THR A 337 -27.59 24.70 35.78
CA THR A 337 -28.40 23.46 35.82
C THR A 337 -29.79 23.35 35.15
N VAL A 338 -29.78 22.59 34.05
CA VAL A 338 -30.69 21.48 33.68
C VAL A 338 -32.21 21.77 33.58
N LYS A 339 -32.73 21.69 32.35
CA LYS A 339 -33.76 20.71 31.92
C LYS A 339 -33.97 20.75 30.39
N VAL A 340 -33.98 19.56 29.80
CA VAL A 340 -34.21 19.24 28.38
C VAL A 340 -35.65 19.64 27.97
N PRO A 341 -35.84 20.10 26.73
CA PRO A 341 -36.78 19.40 25.85
C PRO A 341 -36.15 19.10 24.48
N GLU A 342 -36.34 17.85 24.03
CA GLU A 342 -36.06 17.38 22.68
C GLU A 342 -36.86 18.20 21.66
N VAL A 343 -36.16 18.81 20.71
CA VAL A 343 -36.73 19.28 19.45
C VAL A 343 -35.93 18.65 18.33
N ASN A 344 -36.60 17.76 17.62
CA ASN A 344 -36.17 17.16 16.37
C ASN A 344 -35.82 18.25 15.35
N GLY A 345 -34.51 18.49 15.18
CA GLY A 345 -33.95 19.26 14.09
C GLY A 345 -32.92 18.38 13.39
N SER A 346 -33.31 17.77 12.28
CA SER A 346 -32.40 17.07 11.37
C SER A 346 -31.45 18.09 10.73
N THR A 347 -30.39 18.45 11.46
CA THR A 347 -29.23 19.07 10.83
C THR A 347 -28.56 18.00 9.99
N ALA A 348 -28.87 17.99 8.69
CA ALA A 348 -28.08 17.31 7.68
C ALA A 348 -26.62 17.74 7.89
N ARG A 349 -25.84 16.87 8.55
CA ARG A 349 -24.40 17.03 8.64
C ARG A 349 -23.92 17.00 7.21
N LYS A 350 -23.55 18.16 6.66
CA LYS A 350 -22.64 18.23 5.52
C LYS A 350 -21.40 17.46 5.96
N GLU A 351 -21.31 16.19 5.56
CA GLU A 351 -20.06 15.46 5.62
C GLU A 351 -19.06 16.32 4.84
N LYS A 352 -18.10 16.92 5.56
CA LYS A 352 -16.95 17.55 4.91
C LYS A 352 -16.35 16.45 4.03
N SER A 353 -16.44 16.63 2.72
CA SER A 353 -15.76 15.77 1.75
C SER A 353 -14.31 15.65 2.19
N GLY A 354 -13.91 14.46 2.65
CA GLY A 354 -12.54 14.19 3.07
C GLY A 354 -11.55 14.41 1.92
N PRO A 355 -10.23 14.38 2.19
CA PRO A 355 -9.23 14.48 1.14
C PRO A 355 -9.47 13.38 0.09
N LYS A 356 -9.50 13.78 -1.19
CA LYS A 356 -9.78 12.85 -2.29
C LYS A 356 -8.65 11.81 -2.37
N PRO A 357 -9.01 10.51 -2.54
CA PRO A 357 -8.04 9.43 -2.49
C PRO A 357 -7.01 9.50 -3.61
N ILE A 358 -5.78 9.06 -3.31
CA ILE A 358 -4.70 8.89 -4.28
C ILE A 358 -4.61 7.40 -4.61
N ILE A 359 -4.89 7.04 -5.86
CA ILE A 359 -4.75 5.67 -6.37
C ILE A 359 -3.59 5.64 -7.36
N ILE A 360 -2.60 4.78 -7.11
CA ILE A 360 -1.39 4.65 -7.93
C ILE A 360 -1.31 3.22 -8.47
N PRO A 361 -1.77 2.95 -9.70
CA PRO A 361 -1.57 1.66 -10.34
C PRO A 361 -0.16 1.55 -10.95
N ILE A 362 0.52 0.46 -10.64
CA ILE A 362 1.85 0.12 -11.16
C ILE A 362 1.76 -1.29 -11.72
N VAL A 363 2.06 -1.44 -13.01
CA VAL A 363 2.13 -2.75 -13.66
C VAL A 363 3.59 -3.16 -13.75
N LEU A 364 3.91 -4.31 -13.15
CA LEU A 364 5.24 -4.90 -13.22
C LEU A 364 5.29 -5.87 -14.41
N LYS A 365 6.31 -5.68 -15.24
CA LYS A 365 6.62 -6.53 -16.40
C LYS A 365 8.02 -7.10 -16.25
N MET A 366 8.21 -8.33 -16.70
CA MET A 366 9.54 -8.93 -16.84
C MET A 366 9.80 -9.27 -18.31
N SER A 367 11.08 -9.32 -18.71
CA SER A 367 11.46 -9.79 -20.05
C SER A 367 11.04 -11.24 -20.25
N GLU A 368 10.71 -11.65 -21.47
CA GLU A 368 10.26 -13.04 -21.71
C GLU A 368 11.31 -14.08 -21.32
N PHE A 369 12.58 -13.75 -21.52
CA PHE A 369 13.70 -14.61 -21.17
C PHE A 369 13.81 -14.80 -19.65
N ASP A 370 13.90 -13.70 -18.89
CA ASP A 370 14.00 -13.75 -17.41
C ASP A 370 12.74 -14.39 -16.81
N HIS A 371 11.57 -14.06 -17.37
CA HIS A 371 10.29 -14.57 -16.88
C HIS A 371 10.16 -16.08 -17.07
N LYS A 372 10.53 -16.58 -18.25
CA LYS A 372 10.55 -18.01 -18.55
C LYS A 372 11.50 -18.76 -17.61
N ALA A 373 12.72 -18.25 -17.44
CA ALA A 373 13.72 -18.87 -16.55
C ALA A 373 13.21 -18.99 -15.09
N LEU A 374 12.62 -17.92 -14.54
CA LEU A 374 12.08 -17.95 -13.17
C LEU A 374 10.82 -18.80 -13.02
N LEU A 375 10.00 -18.91 -14.06
CA LEU A 375 8.84 -19.80 -14.06
C LEU A 375 9.27 -21.26 -14.07
N GLU A 376 10.21 -21.63 -14.94
CA GLU A 376 10.77 -22.98 -15.02
C GLU A 376 11.40 -23.39 -13.67
N GLU A 377 12.24 -22.53 -13.08
CA GLU A 377 12.84 -22.78 -11.76
C GLU A 377 11.78 -23.03 -10.67
N ARG A 378 10.73 -22.19 -10.64
CA ARG A 378 9.64 -22.33 -9.68
C ARG A 378 8.88 -23.64 -9.89
N ILE A 379 8.56 -23.99 -11.14
CA ILE A 379 7.83 -25.22 -11.47
C ILE A 379 8.65 -26.44 -11.07
N THR A 380 9.95 -26.47 -11.41
CA THR A 380 10.86 -27.56 -11.00
C THR A 380 10.89 -27.71 -9.48
N THR A 381 10.99 -26.60 -8.75
CA THR A 381 10.98 -26.61 -7.27
C THR A 381 9.66 -27.17 -6.71
N GLN A 382 8.54 -26.83 -7.33
CA GLN A 382 7.21 -27.27 -6.88
C GLN A 382 6.91 -28.74 -7.26
N ALA A 383 7.45 -29.22 -8.39
CA ALA A 383 7.41 -30.62 -8.78
C ALA A 383 8.25 -31.49 -7.82
N LEU A 384 9.45 -31.04 -7.45
CA LEU A 384 10.31 -31.68 -6.43
C LEU A 384 9.62 -31.75 -5.05
N ALA A 385 8.79 -30.77 -4.72
CA ALA A 385 8.00 -30.75 -3.49
C ALA A 385 6.74 -31.63 -3.53
N GLY A 386 6.53 -32.41 -4.60
CA GLY A 386 5.42 -33.36 -4.73
C GLY A 386 4.04 -32.75 -4.97
N LYS A 387 3.96 -31.48 -5.40
CA LYS A 387 2.70 -30.71 -5.51
C LYS A 387 2.13 -30.54 -6.93
N CYS A 388 2.76 -31.06 -7.98
CA CYS A 388 2.31 -30.80 -9.36
C CYS A 388 2.58 -31.97 -10.33
N LEU A 389 1.56 -32.31 -11.14
CA LEU A 389 1.67 -33.16 -12.33
C LEU A 389 2.17 -32.30 -13.50
N VAL A 390 3.26 -32.72 -14.14
CA VAL A 390 4.02 -32.02 -15.20
C VAL A 390 3.28 -32.04 -16.55
N GLN A 391 2.00 -31.69 -16.56
CA GLN A 391 1.24 -31.63 -17.81
C GLN A 391 0.94 -30.16 -18.13
N ASP A 392 1.68 -29.69 -19.14
CA ASP A 392 1.52 -28.44 -19.90
C ASP A 392 2.14 -27.14 -19.33
N THR A 393 3.45 -27.17 -19.09
CA THR A 393 4.23 -25.98 -18.72
C THR A 393 4.21 -24.89 -19.80
N ASP A 394 4.18 -25.28 -21.08
CA ASP A 394 4.20 -24.34 -22.20
C ASP A 394 2.86 -23.60 -22.34
N ASN A 395 1.73 -24.29 -22.13
CA ASN A 395 0.43 -23.64 -22.08
C ASN A 395 0.35 -22.64 -20.91
N LEU A 396 0.83 -23.02 -19.71
CA LEU A 396 0.89 -22.12 -18.57
C LEU A 396 1.71 -20.86 -18.84
N ILE A 397 2.91 -21.01 -19.44
CA ILE A 397 3.75 -19.88 -19.83
C ILE A 397 3.03 -18.99 -20.84
N THR A 398 2.35 -19.59 -21.82
CA THR A 398 1.58 -18.88 -22.85
C THR A 398 0.44 -18.06 -22.21
N ASN A 399 -0.34 -18.66 -21.32
CA ASN A 399 -1.41 -17.97 -20.58
C ASN A 399 -0.87 -16.80 -19.76
N LEU A 400 0.24 -16.99 -19.04
CA LEU A 400 0.88 -15.90 -18.28
C LEU A 400 1.40 -14.79 -19.20
N LYS A 401 1.92 -15.11 -20.39
CA LYS A 401 2.33 -14.09 -21.37
C LYS A 401 1.12 -13.29 -21.87
N THR A 402 0.01 -13.97 -22.18
CA THR A 402 -1.24 -13.31 -22.60
C THR A 402 -1.77 -12.36 -21.53
N ILE A 403 -1.82 -12.79 -20.26
CA ILE A 403 -2.22 -11.92 -19.14
C ILE A 403 -1.24 -10.75 -18.96
N GLN A 404 0.08 -10.97 -19.09
CA GLN A 404 1.06 -9.90 -19.00
C GLN A 404 0.86 -8.86 -20.11
N ASN A 405 0.61 -9.31 -21.33
CA ASN A 405 0.34 -8.43 -22.48
C ASN A 405 -0.94 -7.62 -22.26
N TYR A 406 -2.00 -8.24 -21.75
CA TYR A 406 -3.23 -7.55 -21.35
C TYR A 406 -2.95 -6.46 -20.31
N LEU A 407 -2.27 -6.76 -19.21
CA LEU A 407 -1.95 -5.77 -18.17
C LEU A 407 -1.05 -4.64 -18.70
N CYS A 408 -0.12 -4.96 -19.61
CA CYS A 408 0.76 -3.96 -20.22
C CYS A 408 0.04 -3.07 -21.24
N SER A 409 -1.09 -3.51 -21.81
CA SER A 409 -1.87 -2.72 -22.77
C SER A 409 -2.36 -1.39 -22.17
N PHE A 410 -2.59 -1.36 -20.85
CA PHE A 410 -2.96 -0.16 -20.11
C PHE A 410 -1.90 0.95 -20.11
N LYS A 411 -0.67 0.68 -20.58
CA LYS A 411 0.32 1.75 -20.83
C LYS A 411 -0.24 2.83 -21.76
N SER A 412 -1.04 2.43 -22.75
CA SER A 412 -1.72 3.35 -23.68
C SER A 412 -2.72 4.28 -22.99
N GLN A 413 -3.25 3.87 -21.84
CA GLN A 413 -4.18 4.63 -21.00
C GLN A 413 -3.44 5.46 -19.92
N GLY A 414 -2.12 5.59 -20.02
CA GLY A 414 -1.30 6.38 -19.10
C GLY A 414 -0.85 5.63 -17.83
N LEU A 415 -1.06 4.32 -17.73
CA LEU A 415 -0.57 3.56 -16.57
C LEU A 415 0.94 3.34 -16.62
N THR A 416 1.55 3.34 -15.43
CA THR A 416 2.98 3.10 -15.27
C THR A 416 3.29 1.62 -15.40
N VAL A 417 3.93 1.24 -16.51
CA VAL A 417 4.50 -0.10 -16.70
C VAL A 417 5.99 -0.04 -16.40
N VAL A 418 6.42 -0.88 -15.45
CA VAL A 418 7.79 -0.92 -14.94
C VAL A 418 8.41 -2.26 -15.30
N ASN A 419 9.53 -2.20 -16.02
CA ASN A 419 10.30 -3.39 -16.34
C ASN A 419 11.18 -3.77 -15.14
N LEU A 420 11.07 -5.02 -14.72
CA LEU A 420 11.92 -5.64 -13.72
C LEU A 420 12.85 -6.64 -14.37
N SER A 421 14.11 -6.60 -13.95
CA SER A 421 15.09 -7.64 -14.19
C SER A 421 15.72 -8.01 -12.85
N ALA A 422 16.21 -9.24 -12.74
CA ALA A 422 16.91 -9.72 -11.56
C ALA A 422 18.15 -8.87 -11.23
N THR A 423 18.77 -8.26 -12.25
CA THR A 423 20.01 -7.48 -12.09
C THR A 423 19.79 -6.02 -11.74
N THR A 424 18.64 -5.44 -12.08
CA THR A 424 18.33 -4.01 -11.88
C THR A 424 17.32 -3.75 -10.76
N PHE A 425 16.98 -4.78 -9.98
CA PHE A 425 15.93 -4.71 -8.97
C PHE A 425 16.06 -3.50 -8.01
N SER A 426 17.25 -3.28 -7.44
CA SER A 426 17.49 -2.17 -6.50
C SER A 426 17.28 -0.80 -7.15
N GLN A 427 17.73 -0.64 -8.40
CA GLN A 427 17.58 0.61 -9.15
C GLN A 427 16.10 0.88 -9.45
N THR A 428 15.35 -0.15 -9.85
CA THR A 428 13.91 -0.03 -10.10
C THR A 428 13.16 0.35 -8.82
N LEU A 429 13.55 -0.21 -7.67
CA LEU A 429 12.94 0.15 -6.39
C LEU A 429 13.28 1.59 -5.95
N ASP A 430 14.50 2.06 -6.19
CA ASP A 430 14.90 3.47 -5.93
C ASP A 430 14.13 4.45 -6.82
N TRP A 431 13.91 4.07 -8.07
CA TRP A 431 13.09 4.82 -9.02
C TRP A 431 11.63 4.86 -8.58
N LEU A 432 11.03 3.71 -8.25
CA LEU A 432 9.64 3.60 -7.76
C LEU A 432 9.40 4.45 -6.50
N HIS A 433 10.34 4.42 -5.56
CA HIS A 433 10.27 5.26 -4.36
C HIS A 433 10.24 6.75 -4.74
N GLY A 434 11.10 7.19 -5.68
CA GLY A 434 11.09 8.56 -6.18
C GLY A 434 9.80 8.94 -6.89
N TYR A 435 9.32 8.06 -7.75
CA TYR A 435 8.10 8.23 -8.53
C TYR A 435 6.88 8.45 -7.62
N ILE A 436 6.74 7.63 -6.57
CA ILE A 436 5.62 7.77 -5.62
C ILE A 436 5.73 9.07 -4.81
N LEU A 437 6.93 9.46 -4.36
CA LEU A 437 7.10 10.74 -3.67
C LEU A 437 6.72 11.92 -4.57
N GLN A 438 7.06 11.87 -5.86
CA GLN A 438 6.69 12.90 -6.82
C GLN A 438 5.18 12.98 -7.03
N ILE A 439 4.49 11.83 -7.13
CA ILE A 439 3.02 11.81 -7.21
C ILE A 439 2.41 12.41 -5.95
N LEU A 440 2.89 12.02 -4.77
CA LEU A 440 2.38 12.54 -3.50
C LEU A 440 2.57 14.06 -3.40
N ASP A 441 3.74 14.57 -3.77
CA ASP A 441 4.01 16.00 -3.76
C ASP A 441 3.05 16.75 -4.70
N HIS A 442 2.94 16.30 -5.95
CA HIS A 442 2.05 16.90 -6.94
C HIS A 442 0.59 16.90 -6.46
N ARG A 443 0.08 15.74 -6.00
CA ARG A 443 -1.31 15.61 -5.55
C ARG A 443 -1.60 16.44 -4.31
N LEU A 444 -0.70 16.46 -3.33
CA LEU A 444 -0.88 17.25 -2.11
C LEU A 444 -0.83 18.75 -2.38
N ASN A 445 -0.05 19.20 -3.37
CA ASN A 445 0.01 20.62 -3.74
C ASN A 445 -1.21 21.05 -4.56
N THR A 446 -1.77 20.19 -5.42
CA THR A 446 -3.02 20.47 -6.14
C THR A 446 -4.27 20.58 -5.26
N TYR A 447 -4.23 20.12 -4.00
CA TYR A 447 -5.36 20.28 -3.06
C TYR A 447 -5.33 21.59 -2.26
N ASN A 448 -4.22 22.33 -2.29
CA ASN A 448 -4.05 23.57 -1.51
C ASN A 448 -4.17 24.85 -2.37
N GLY A 449 -4.43 24.71 -3.68
CA GLY A 449 -4.79 25.81 -4.58
C GLY A 449 -6.20 25.57 -5.10
#